data_AF-A0A5M3MQP4-F1
#
_entry.id   AF-A0A5M3MQP4-F1
#
_cell.length_a   1.000
_cell.length_b   1.000
_cell.length_c   1.000
_cell.angle_alpha   90.00
_cell.angle_beta   90.00
_cell.angle_gamma   90.00
#
_symmetry.space_group_name_H-M   'P 1'
#
loop_
_entity.id
_entity.type
_entity.pdbx_description
1 polymer ?
#
loop_
_entity_poly.entity_id
_entity_poly.type
_entity_poly.pdbx_seq_one_letter_code
_entity_poly.pdbx_strand_id
1 'polypeptide(L)'
;MGLPEKLDLSSEACDALCRCPVPILFRKLRSLQLALCDIAQSQLIGAILLGPQLRYLKVRDMSPLQDVLLRGAPKLAMACPLIKTIECPDSNFPYKRTRSEPPLATSATICSLKHLVSVNCGLVDEYMLTHLRRLPSLWSLT
;
A
#
# COMPACT_ATOMS: atom_id res chain seq x y z
N MET A 1 -23.84 -9.34 2.63
CA MET A 1 -22.48 -8.81 2.83
C MET A 1 -21.67 -9.87 3.55
N GLY A 2 -20.66 -10.46 2.91
CA GLY A 2 -19.80 -11.45 3.58
C GLY A 2 -18.85 -10.76 4.55
N LEU A 3 -18.66 -11.33 5.74
CA LEU A 3 -17.64 -10.86 6.66
C LEU A 3 -16.26 -10.98 6.00
N PRO A 4 -15.34 -10.01 6.18
CA PRO A 4 -14.00 -10.14 5.65
C PRO A 4 -13.31 -11.34 6.31
N GLU A 5 -12.83 -12.28 5.50
CA GLU A 5 -11.98 -13.37 5.99
C GLU A 5 -10.69 -12.76 6.56
N LYS A 6 -10.51 -12.92 7.87
CA LYS A 6 -9.32 -12.44 8.58
C LYS A 6 -8.27 -13.55 8.55
N LEU A 7 -7.10 -13.24 8.00
CA LEU A 7 -5.93 -14.12 8.03
C LEU A 7 -4.99 -13.62 9.12
N ASP A 8 -4.91 -14.36 10.23
CA ASP A 8 -3.95 -14.11 11.30
C ASP A 8 -2.75 -15.06 11.09
N LEU A 9 -1.57 -14.49 10.84
CA LEU A 9 -0.31 -15.23 10.66
C LEU A 9 0.56 -15.08 11.91
N SER A 10 1.15 -16.17 12.40
CA SER A 10 2.18 -16.10 13.43
C SER A 10 3.47 -15.48 12.87
N SER A 11 4.37 -15.02 13.74
CA SER A 11 5.65 -14.45 13.32
C SER A 11 6.49 -15.48 12.54
N GLU A 12 6.48 -16.74 12.97
CA GLU A 12 7.20 -17.83 12.32
C GLU A 12 6.65 -18.14 10.94
N ALA A 13 5.31 -18.08 10.78
CA ALA A 13 4.67 -18.27 9.49
C ALA A 13 5.03 -17.13 8.53
N CYS A 14 5.07 -15.88 9.01
CA CYS A 14 5.54 -14.74 8.22
C CYS A 14 7.00 -14.92 7.79
N ASP A 15 7.89 -15.29 8.70
CA ASP A 15 9.31 -15.50 8.37
C ASP A 15 9.51 -16.64 7.37
N ALA A 16 8.80 -17.76 7.55
CA ALA A 16 8.84 -18.89 6.63
C ALA A 16 8.36 -18.48 5.24
N LEU A 17 7.25 -17.75 5.16
CA LEU A 17 6.69 -17.23 3.92
C LEU A 17 7.65 -16.24 3.22
N CYS A 18 8.29 -15.34 3.96
CA CYS A 18 9.30 -14.42 3.41
C CYS A 18 10.49 -15.13 2.75
N ARG A 19 10.85 -16.31 3.25
CA ARG A 19 11.96 -17.12 2.72
C ARG A 19 11.53 -18.08 1.61
N CYS A 20 10.23 -18.29 1.44
CA CYS A 20 9.72 -19.26 0.50
C CYS A 20 9.57 -18.60 -0.89
N PRO A 21 10.11 -19.19 -1.98
CA PRO A 21 9.96 -18.67 -3.33
C PRO A 21 8.56 -18.99 -3.89
N VAL A 22 7.51 -18.75 -3.10
CA VAL A 22 6.14 -19.10 -3.48
C VAL A 22 5.57 -17.96 -4.31
N PRO A 23 5.08 -18.23 -5.54
CA PRO A 23 4.37 -17.23 -6.31
C PRO A 23 3.09 -16.81 -5.59
N ILE A 24 2.62 -15.59 -5.88
CA ILE A 24 1.34 -14.98 -5.46
C ILE A 24 0.32 -16.01 -4.94
N LEU A 25 0.21 -16.12 -3.61
CA LEU A 25 -0.64 -17.13 -2.95
C LEU A 25 -2.12 -16.90 -3.23
N PHE A 26 -2.51 -15.64 -3.34
CA PHE A 26 -3.91 -15.24 -3.43
C PHE A 26 -4.21 -14.58 -4.79
N ARG A 27 -4.13 -15.34 -5.88
CA ARG A 27 -4.33 -14.82 -7.26
C ARG A 27 -5.68 -14.14 -7.51
N LYS A 28 -6.70 -14.45 -6.70
CA LYS A 28 -8.04 -13.86 -6.77
C LYS A 28 -8.27 -12.75 -5.74
N LEU A 29 -7.26 -12.38 -4.95
CA LEU A 29 -7.37 -11.34 -3.93
C LEU A 29 -7.66 -10.00 -4.60
N ARG A 30 -8.75 -9.35 -4.19
CA ARG A 30 -9.18 -8.04 -4.71
C ARG A 30 -9.10 -6.94 -3.66
N SER A 31 -9.15 -7.31 -2.38
CA SER A 31 -9.09 -6.39 -1.25
C SER A 31 -8.10 -6.93 -0.25
N LEU A 32 -7.16 -6.09 0.16
CA LEU A 32 -6.17 -6.41 1.17
C LEU A 32 -6.22 -5.32 2.24
N GLN A 33 -6.47 -5.72 3.49
CA GLN A 33 -6.35 -4.85 4.64
C GLN A 33 -5.24 -5.37 5.53
N LEU A 34 -4.29 -4.50 5.85
CA LEU A 34 -3.11 -4.82 6.62
C LEU A 34 -3.13 -3.98 7.89
N ALA A 35 -2.85 -4.60 9.02
CA ALA A 35 -2.43 -3.93 10.24
C ALA A 35 -0.97 -4.35 10.43
N LEU A 36 -0.04 -3.45 10.10
CA LEU A 36 1.38 -3.78 10.08
C LEU A 36 2.00 -3.53 11.45
N CYS A 37 2.63 -4.55 12.02
CA CYS A 37 3.31 -4.42 13.31
C CYS A 37 4.84 -4.41 13.19
N ASP A 38 5.43 -4.90 12.10
CA ASP A 38 6.90 -5.03 11.94
C ASP A 38 7.41 -4.94 10.48
N ILE A 39 8.70 -4.58 10.31
CA ILE A 39 9.44 -4.49 9.04
C ILE A 39 9.40 -5.81 8.28
N ALA A 40 9.59 -6.95 8.95
CA ALA A 40 9.58 -8.26 8.31
C ALA A 40 8.24 -8.53 7.58
N GLN A 41 7.12 -8.09 8.17
CA GLN A 41 5.79 -8.21 7.58
C GLN A 41 5.62 -7.34 6.33
N SER A 42 6.32 -6.20 6.23
CA SER A 42 6.27 -5.34 5.04
C SER A 42 6.88 -6.00 3.80
N GLN A 43 7.95 -6.78 3.97
CA GLN A 43 8.60 -7.52 2.87
C GLN A 43 7.71 -8.68 2.40
N LEU A 44 7.07 -9.39 3.34
CA LEU A 44 6.10 -10.44 3.06
C LEU A 44 4.99 -9.95 2.13
N ILE A 45 4.40 -8.78 2.44
CA ILE A 45 3.30 -8.21 1.68
C ILE A 45 3.70 -8.05 0.22
N GLY A 46 4.88 -7.45 -0.01
CA GLY A 46 5.41 -7.18 -1.34
C GLY A 46 5.57 -8.43 -2.19
N ALA A 47 5.98 -9.54 -1.58
CA ALA A 47 6.26 -10.79 -2.28
C ALA A 47 5.01 -11.66 -2.50
N ILE A 48 4.08 -11.68 -1.55
CA ILE A 48 3.07 -12.76 -1.46
C ILE A 48 1.64 -12.26 -1.62
N LEU A 49 1.33 -11.09 -1.05
CA LEU A 49 -0.04 -10.59 -0.94
C LEU A 49 -0.38 -9.61 -2.07
N LEU A 50 0.64 -9.01 -2.69
CA LEU A 50 0.47 -8.22 -3.90
C LEU A 50 0.23 -9.13 -5.10
N GLY A 51 -0.87 -8.88 -5.82
CA GLY A 51 -1.22 -9.67 -7.00
C GLY A 51 -2.01 -8.86 -8.02
N PRO A 52 -2.09 -9.34 -9.27
CA PRO A 52 -2.57 -8.56 -10.40
C PRO A 52 -4.06 -8.20 -10.32
N GLN A 53 -4.82 -8.91 -9.48
CA GLN A 53 -6.25 -8.70 -9.28
C GLN A 53 -6.57 -7.75 -8.13
N LEU A 54 -5.56 -7.27 -7.38
CA LEU A 54 -5.76 -6.39 -6.25
C LEU A 54 -6.33 -5.04 -6.71
N ARG A 55 -7.42 -4.60 -6.07
CA ARG A 55 -8.14 -3.35 -6.39
C ARG A 55 -8.18 -2.40 -5.20
N TYR A 56 -8.17 -2.93 -3.99
CA TYR A 56 -8.27 -2.17 -2.75
C TYR A 56 -7.13 -2.56 -1.81
N LEU A 57 -6.35 -1.58 -1.39
CA LEU A 57 -5.28 -1.74 -0.42
C LEU A 57 -5.51 -0.78 0.74
N LYS A 58 -5.69 -1.31 1.95
CA LYS A 58 -5.73 -0.52 3.18
C LYS A 58 -4.62 -0.96 4.10
N VAL A 59 -3.86 0.00 4.62
CA VAL A 59 -2.80 -0.26 5.58
C VAL A 59 -3.07 0.62 6.82
N ARG A 60 -3.28 -0.03 7.96
CA ARG A 60 -3.59 0.57 9.26
C ARG A 60 -2.36 0.47 10.18
N ASP A 61 -2.34 1.35 11.18
CA ASP A 61 -1.30 1.41 12.22
C ASP A 61 0.10 1.57 11.65
N MET A 62 0.27 2.66 10.90
CA MET A 62 1.50 3.03 10.23
C MET A 62 2.57 3.49 11.22
N SER A 63 3.45 2.60 11.63
CA SER A 63 4.77 2.99 12.13
C SER A 63 5.61 3.52 10.92
N PRO A 64 6.91 3.89 11.04
CA PRO A 64 7.71 4.41 9.91
C PRO A 64 7.85 3.45 8.69
N LEU A 65 7.13 2.33 8.71
CA LEU A 65 6.96 1.31 7.68
C LEU A 65 6.12 1.74 6.46
N GLN A 66 5.29 2.78 6.56
CA GLN A 66 4.52 3.29 5.41
C GLN A 66 5.44 3.62 4.22
N ASP A 67 6.58 4.22 4.56
CA ASP A 67 7.64 4.52 3.63
C ASP A 67 8.18 3.26 2.97
N VAL A 68 8.25 2.10 3.62
CA VAL A 68 8.83 0.89 3.00
C VAL A 68 7.94 0.34 1.89
N LEU A 69 6.63 0.29 2.11
CA LEU A 69 5.69 -0.26 1.13
C LEU A 69 5.54 0.66 -0.09
N LEU A 70 5.51 1.98 0.14
CA LEU A 70 5.42 2.99 -0.91
C LEU A 70 6.79 3.32 -1.55
N ARG A 71 7.92 3.17 -0.84
CA ARG A 71 9.27 3.29 -1.44
C ARG A 71 9.64 2.08 -2.30
N GLY A 72 8.95 0.95 -2.19
CA GLY A 72 9.04 -0.19 -3.12
C GLY A 72 8.50 0.11 -4.54
N ALA A 73 8.46 1.39 -4.90
CA ALA A 73 7.56 2.09 -5.81
C ALA A 73 7.25 1.44 -7.17
N PRO A 74 8.23 0.96 -7.95
CA PRO A 74 7.91 0.38 -9.25
C PRO A 74 7.19 -0.96 -9.11
N LYS A 75 7.48 -1.69 -8.02
CA LYS A 75 7.01 -3.06 -7.85
C LYS A 75 5.52 -3.10 -7.53
N LEU A 76 4.98 -2.10 -6.81
CA LEU A 76 3.55 -2.09 -6.46
C LEU A 76 2.66 -1.95 -7.71
N ALA A 77 2.95 -0.99 -8.59
CA ALA A 77 2.17 -0.79 -9.80
C ALA A 77 2.36 -1.93 -10.82
N MET A 78 3.55 -2.54 -10.87
CA MET A 78 3.77 -3.74 -11.69
C MET A 78 3.04 -4.97 -11.15
N ALA A 79 3.06 -5.18 -9.83
CA ALA A 79 2.43 -6.33 -9.19
C ALA A 79 0.90 -6.20 -9.14
N CYS A 80 0.39 -4.98 -8.95
CA CYS A 80 -1.02 -4.68 -8.73
C CYS A 80 -1.52 -3.57 -9.68
N PRO A 81 -1.49 -3.78 -11.00
CA PRO A 81 -1.86 -2.74 -11.98
C PRO A 81 -3.32 -2.30 -11.88
N LEU A 82 -4.21 -3.10 -11.26
CA LEU A 82 -5.64 -2.84 -11.16
C LEU A 82 -6.06 -2.11 -9.87
N ILE A 83 -5.12 -1.60 -9.08
CA ILE A 83 -5.45 -0.85 -7.86
C ILE A 83 -6.31 0.37 -8.21
N LYS A 84 -7.41 0.50 -7.47
CA LYS A 84 -8.36 1.61 -7.54
C LYS A 84 -8.33 2.46 -6.26
N THR A 85 -8.14 1.82 -5.12
CA THR A 85 -8.20 2.51 -3.83
C THR A 85 -6.97 2.17 -3.00
N ILE A 86 -6.30 3.21 -2.50
CA ILE A 86 -5.24 3.10 -1.49
C ILE A 86 -5.67 3.91 -0.27
N GLU A 87 -5.72 3.24 0.88
CA GLU A 87 -5.98 3.85 2.17
C GLU A 87 -4.81 3.59 3.11
N CYS A 88 -4.03 4.63 3.33
CA CYS A 88 -2.88 4.70 4.21
C CYS A 88 -3.06 5.93 5.11
N PRO A 89 -4.11 5.96 5.95
CA PRO A 89 -4.37 7.10 6.82
C PRO A 89 -3.16 7.34 7.72
N ASP A 90 -2.73 8.60 7.81
CA ASP A 90 -1.67 9.01 8.74
C ASP A 90 -2.00 8.42 10.11
N SER A 91 -1.07 7.63 10.64
CA SER A 91 -1.20 7.17 12.00
C SER A 91 -1.17 8.41 12.88
N ASN A 92 -2.09 8.50 13.84
CA ASN A 92 -2.15 9.61 14.80
C ASN A 92 -0.92 9.69 15.72
N PHE A 93 0.21 9.07 15.36
CA PHE A 93 1.44 9.14 16.12
C PHE A 93 1.94 10.59 16.12
N PRO A 94 2.19 11.16 17.32
CA PRO A 94 2.78 12.48 17.47
C PRO A 94 4.28 12.47 17.14
N TYR A 95 4.70 11.69 16.13
CA TYR A 95 6.04 11.79 15.59
C TYR A 95 6.19 13.22 15.07
N LYS A 96 7.11 13.94 15.72
CA LYS A 96 7.39 15.36 15.54
C LYS A 96 7.18 15.76 14.08
N ARG A 97 6.21 16.64 13.87
CA ARG A 97 5.92 17.36 12.62
C ARG A 97 7.10 18.22 12.16
N THR A 98 8.30 17.65 12.05
CA THR A 98 9.23 18.17 11.05
C THR A 98 8.51 17.94 9.74
N ARG A 99 8.05 19.03 9.11
CA ARG A 99 7.37 19.10 7.81
C ARG A 99 8.28 18.55 6.70
N SER A 100 8.67 17.29 6.78
CA SER A 100 9.33 16.61 5.69
C SER A 100 8.26 16.34 4.65
N GLU A 101 8.44 16.94 3.48
CA GLU A 101 7.70 16.59 2.27
C GLU A 101 7.64 15.06 2.12
N PRO A 102 6.55 14.51 1.54
CA PRO A 102 6.48 13.08 1.30
C PRO A 102 7.69 12.63 0.45
N PRO A 103 8.22 11.43 0.69
CA PRO A 103 9.33 10.94 -0.10
C PRO A 103 8.94 10.89 -1.59
N LEU A 104 9.81 11.36 -2.47
CA LEU A 104 9.63 11.34 -3.93
C LEU A 104 9.18 9.96 -4.46
N ALA A 105 9.63 8.88 -3.81
CA ALA A 105 9.26 7.51 -4.16
C ALA A 105 7.77 7.21 -3.95
N THR A 106 7.16 7.77 -2.90
CA THR A 106 5.72 7.63 -2.63
C THR A 106 4.92 8.27 -3.75
N SER A 107 5.26 9.51 -4.10
CA SER A 107 4.63 10.26 -5.18
C SER A 107 4.77 9.53 -6.52
N ALA A 108 5.98 9.05 -6.86
CA ALA A 108 6.20 8.25 -8.07
C ALA A 108 5.34 6.98 -8.14
N THR A 109 5.14 6.29 -7.01
CA THR A 109 4.27 5.11 -6.93
C THR A 109 2.84 5.46 -7.27
N ILE A 110 2.29 6.46 -6.58
CA ILE A 110 0.89 6.83 -6.77
C ILE A 110 0.66 7.31 -8.20
N CYS A 111 1.62 8.05 -8.77
CA CYS A 111 1.58 8.50 -10.16
C CYS A 111 1.67 7.36 -11.19
N SER A 112 2.15 6.17 -10.82
CA SER A 112 2.22 5.02 -11.72
C SER A 112 0.93 4.20 -11.77
N LEU A 113 -0.03 4.45 -10.87
CA LEU A 113 -1.30 3.72 -10.76
C LEU A 113 -2.38 4.31 -11.65
N LYS A 114 -2.42 3.85 -12.91
CA LYS A 114 -3.34 4.37 -13.95
C LYS A 114 -4.84 4.20 -13.67
N HIS A 115 -5.19 3.23 -12.82
CA HIS A 115 -6.58 2.92 -12.48
C HIS A 115 -6.99 3.48 -11.11
N LEU A 116 -6.14 4.32 -10.50
CA LEU A 116 -6.41 4.91 -9.21
C LEU A 116 -7.62 5.85 -9.28
N VAL A 117 -8.45 5.71 -8.26
CA VAL A 117 -9.82 6.19 -8.22
C VAL A 117 -10.05 6.91 -6.88
N SER A 118 -9.49 6.37 -5.79
CA SER A 118 -9.44 7.02 -4.48
C SER A 118 -8.07 6.82 -3.83
N VAL A 119 -7.54 7.87 -3.21
CA VAL A 119 -6.30 7.81 -2.42
C VAL A 119 -6.45 8.57 -1.12
N ASN A 120 -6.02 7.94 -0.03
CA ASN A 120 -5.79 8.54 1.27
C ASN A 120 -4.41 8.08 1.69
N CYS A 121 -3.42 8.97 1.72
CA CYS A 121 -2.03 8.58 2.02
C CYS A 121 -1.30 9.55 2.94
N GLY A 122 -2.04 10.39 3.67
CA GLY A 122 -1.46 11.44 4.51
C GLY A 122 -0.93 12.60 3.68
N LEU A 123 0.28 13.07 4.01
CA LEU A 123 0.92 14.22 3.35
C LEU A 123 1.12 13.99 1.84
N VAL A 124 0.81 15.02 1.06
CA VAL A 124 0.91 15.06 -0.41
C VAL A 124 1.82 16.22 -0.83
N ASP A 125 2.73 15.98 -1.79
CA ASP A 125 3.56 17.03 -2.38
C ASP A 125 2.90 17.63 -3.63
N GLU A 126 3.42 18.77 -4.09
CA GLU A 126 2.92 19.48 -5.27
C GLU A 126 3.01 18.63 -6.55
N TYR A 127 4.03 17.78 -6.66
CA TYR A 127 4.22 16.90 -7.82
C TYR A 127 3.10 15.85 -7.91
N MET A 128 2.80 15.19 -6.80
CA MET A 128 1.72 14.23 -6.64
C MET A 128 0.38 14.91 -6.89
N LEU A 129 0.12 16.09 -6.31
CA LEU A 129 -1.11 16.85 -6.56
C LEU A 129 -1.27 17.20 -8.05
N THR A 130 -0.19 17.65 -8.70
CA THR A 130 -0.19 17.96 -10.14
C THR A 130 -0.52 16.73 -10.98
N HIS A 131 0.01 15.57 -10.61
CA HIS A 131 -0.29 14.32 -11.28
C HIS A 131 -1.73 13.84 -11.02
N LEU A 132 -2.17 13.84 -9.75
CA LEU A 132 -3.51 13.45 -9.35
C LEU A 132 -4.58 14.27 -10.08
N ARG A 133 -4.33 15.58 -10.30
CA ARG A 133 -5.21 16.45 -11.10
C ARG A 133 -5.40 15.98 -12.55
N ARG A 134 -4.46 15.22 -13.10
CA ARG A 134 -4.50 14.72 -14.48
C ARG A 134 -5.13 13.33 -14.61
N LEU A 135 -5.41 12.64 -13.50
CA LEU A 135 -6.04 11.32 -13.52
C LEU A 135 -7.54 11.45 -13.77
N PRO A 136 -8.07 11.01 -14.93
CA PRO A 136 -9.48 11.18 -15.27
C PRO A 136 -10.41 10.31 -14.40
N SER A 137 -9.87 9.28 -13.75
CA SER A 137 -10.61 8.35 -12.90
C SER A 137 -10.64 8.75 -11.42
N LEU A 138 -9.86 9.76 -11.02
CA LEU A 138 -9.75 10.15 -9.62
C LEU A 138 -10.98 10.99 -9.21
N TRP A 139 -11.73 10.50 -8.22
CA TRP A 139 -12.93 11.18 -7.72
C TRP A 139 -12.85 11.49 -6.22
N SER A 140 -11.87 10.95 -5.51
CA SER A 140 -11.69 11.15 -4.07
C SER A 140 -10.22 11.27 -3.70
N LEU A 141 -9.90 12.35 -2.98
CA LEU A 141 -8.62 12.59 -2.31
C LEU A 141 -8.97 12.93 -0.86
N THR A 142 -8.45 12.14 0.09
CA THR A 142 -8.76 12.29 1.53
C THR A 142 -7.51 12.43 2.36
#